data_AF-A0AB36TER4-F1
#
_entry.id   AF-A0AB36TER4-F1
#
_cell.length_a   1.000
_cell.length_b   1.000
_cell.length_c   1.000
_cell.angle_alpha   90.00
_cell.angle_beta   90.00
_cell.angle_gamma   90.00
#
_symmetry.space_group_name_H-M   'P 1'
#
loop_
_entity.id
_entity.type
_entity.pdbx_description
1 polymer ?
#
loop_
_entity_poly.entity_id
_entity_poly.type
_entity_poly.pdbx_seq_one_letter_code
_entity_poly.pdbx_strand_id
1 'polypeptide(L)'
;MKKMLKNQKGFSLVELLIVIAIMGVLAAIAFSMFAGVLGNAKRRADERTADQIAKALSLYMTDSGDVNLTAFEDNSDPKVIIRQLQEKIAYTPVDEEGNPVGDEKYYGPYLTPKEGDTPAYENFAPQFKNHLGYKIVYYPSLQKADVKPVEEGNENGDEVGVFNGEEE
;
A
#
# COMPACT_ATOMS: atom_id res chain seq x y z
N MET A 1 74.59 6.94 -4.39
CA MET A 1 73.11 7.02 -4.32
C MET A 1 72.54 5.61 -4.40
N LYS A 2 71.96 5.09 -3.31
CA LYS A 2 71.46 3.70 -3.21
C LYS A 2 69.96 3.70 -3.52
N LYS A 3 69.56 3.22 -4.70
CA LYS A 3 68.15 3.06 -5.08
C LYS A 3 67.52 1.97 -4.21
N MET A 4 66.63 2.37 -3.31
CA MET A 4 65.77 1.44 -2.57
C MET A 4 64.68 0.91 -3.51
N LEU A 5 64.86 -0.32 -4.00
CA LEU A 5 63.77 -1.06 -4.66
C LEU A 5 62.77 -1.45 -3.56
N LYS A 6 61.63 -0.76 -3.51
CA LYS A 6 60.51 -1.10 -2.64
C LYS A 6 60.01 -2.51 -3.03
N ASN A 7 60.09 -3.45 -2.10
CA ASN A 7 59.50 -4.79 -2.20
C ASN A 7 57.97 -4.64 -2.32
N GLN A 8 57.44 -4.64 -3.54
CA GLN A 8 56.03 -4.83 -3.81
C GLN A 8 55.73 -6.32 -3.59
N LYS A 9 55.31 -6.70 -2.38
CA LYS A 9 54.79 -8.05 -2.14
C LYS A 9 53.46 -8.17 -2.89
N GLY A 10 53.50 -8.81 -4.06
CA GLY A 10 52.30 -9.14 -4.82
C GLY A 10 51.45 -10.15 -4.05
N PHE A 11 50.13 -9.97 -4.10
CA PHE A 11 49.14 -10.87 -3.52
C PHE A 11 49.29 -12.28 -4.12
N SER A 12 49.20 -13.33 -3.30
CA SER A 12 49.21 -14.70 -3.79
C SER A 12 47.87 -15.04 -4.45
N LEU A 13 47.88 -15.77 -5.57
CA LEU A 13 46.66 -16.31 -6.18
C LEU A 13 45.87 -17.19 -5.19
N VAL A 14 46.57 -17.87 -4.28
CA VAL A 14 45.96 -18.69 -3.23
C VAL A 14 45.22 -17.83 -2.22
N GLU A 15 45.76 -16.67 -1.85
CA GLU A 15 45.09 -15.74 -0.93
C GLU A 15 43.79 -15.22 -1.54
N LEU A 16 43.79 -14.88 -2.83
CA LEU A 16 42.57 -14.46 -3.52
C LEU A 16 41.53 -15.59 -3.61
N LEU A 17 41.97 -16.83 -3.87
CA LEU A 17 41.11 -18.01 -3.94
C LEU A 17 40.37 -18.29 -2.63
N ILE A 18 41.06 -18.16 -1.50
CA ILE A 18 40.45 -18.34 -0.17
C ILE A 18 39.40 -17.26 0.09
N VAL A 19 39.67 -16.00 -0.29
CA VAL A 19 38.72 -14.89 -0.10
C VAL A 19 37.43 -15.12 -0.88
N ILE A 20 37.51 -15.47 -2.16
CA ILE A 20 36.31 -15.73 -2.96
C ILE A 20 35.55 -16.97 -2.47
N ALA A 21 36.27 -17.99 -1.95
CA ALA A 21 35.64 -19.16 -1.36
C ALA A 21 34.84 -18.80 -0.09
N ILE A 22 35.41 -18.00 0.81
CA ILE A 22 34.72 -17.52 2.02
C ILE A 22 33.54 -16.61 1.64
N MET A 23 33.74 -15.68 0.69
CA MET A 23 32.66 -14.82 0.19
C MET A 23 31.52 -15.63 -0.44
N GLY A 24 31.82 -16.72 -1.14
CA GLY A 24 30.82 -17.64 -1.70
C GLY A 24 29.96 -18.31 -0.62
N VAL A 25 30.57 -18.80 0.45
CA VAL A 25 29.84 -19.41 1.59
C VAL A 25 28.97 -18.37 2.29
N LEU A 26 29.49 -17.16 2.55
CA LEU A 26 28.72 -16.07 3.17
C LEU A 26 27.55 -15.62 2.30
N ALA A 27 27.75 -15.49 0.99
CA ALA A 27 26.70 -15.11 0.04
C ALA A 27 25.55 -16.12 0.00
N ALA A 28 25.85 -17.42 0.07
CA ALA A 28 24.84 -18.48 0.08
C ALA A 28 23.92 -18.41 1.33
N ILE A 29 24.49 -18.19 2.51
CA ILE A 29 23.72 -18.03 3.76
C ILE A 29 22.91 -16.72 3.73
N ALA A 30 23.51 -15.63 3.26
CA ALA A 30 22.84 -14.34 3.17
C ALA A 30 21.60 -14.40 2.24
N PHE A 31 21.73 -15.03 1.07
CA PHE A 31 20.65 -15.09 0.08
C PHE A 31 19.37 -15.74 0.62
N SER A 32 19.49 -16.88 1.33
CA SER A 32 18.33 -17.58 1.90
C SER A 32 17.62 -16.77 2.98
N MET A 33 18.36 -15.99 3.77
CA MET A 33 17.79 -15.08 4.78
C MET A 33 17.06 -13.89 4.14
N PHE A 34 17.62 -13.31 3.08
CA PHE A 34 17.05 -12.12 2.43
C PHE A 34 15.68 -12.38 1.79
N ALA A 35 15.45 -13.56 1.22
CA ALA A 35 14.18 -13.90 0.57
C ALA A 35 12.97 -13.82 1.53
N GLY A 36 13.10 -14.38 2.74
CA GLY A 36 12.04 -14.35 3.75
C GLY A 36 11.81 -12.95 4.35
N VAL A 37 12.88 -12.19 4.57
CA VAL A 37 12.80 -10.82 5.09
C VAL A 37 12.10 -9.90 4.09
N LEU A 38 12.42 -10.02 2.79
CA LEU A 38 11.81 -9.20 1.75
C LEU A 38 10.30 -9.44 1.62
N GLY A 39 9.86 -10.71 1.66
CA GLY A 39 8.43 -11.04 1.63
C GLY A 39 7.66 -10.44 2.81
N ASN A 40 8.20 -10.56 4.02
CA ASN A 40 7.61 -9.97 5.22
C ASN A 40 7.62 -8.44 5.19
N ALA A 41 8.67 -7.82 4.63
CA ALA A 41 8.75 -6.37 4.49
C ALA A 41 7.66 -5.84 3.55
N LYS A 42 7.42 -6.52 2.42
CA LYS A 42 6.34 -6.20 1.46
C LYS A 42 4.97 -6.27 2.13
N ARG A 43 4.65 -7.40 2.77
CA ARG A 43 3.37 -7.57 3.47
C ARG A 43 3.12 -6.50 4.53
N ARG A 44 4.14 -6.15 5.33
CA ARG A 44 4.04 -5.03 6.30
C ARG A 44 3.88 -3.67 5.63
N ALA A 45 4.43 -3.47 4.43
CA ALA A 45 4.22 -2.24 3.67
C ALA A 45 2.78 -2.16 3.11
N ASP A 46 2.24 -3.31 2.68
CA ASP A 46 0.87 -3.44 2.18
C ASP A 46 -0.16 -3.23 3.29
N GLU A 47 0.06 -3.81 4.48
CA GLU A 47 -0.73 -3.56 5.69
C GLU A 47 -0.76 -2.07 6.06
N ARG A 48 0.40 -1.40 6.04
CA ARG A 48 0.47 0.06 6.30
C ARG A 48 -0.23 0.89 5.23
N THR A 49 -0.13 0.49 3.97
CA THR A 49 -0.83 1.17 2.88
C THR A 49 -2.35 1.01 3.03
N ALA A 50 -2.81 -0.18 3.41
CA ALA A 50 -4.21 -0.44 3.73
C ALA A 50 -4.70 0.46 4.89
N ASP A 51 -3.93 0.55 5.98
CA ASP A 51 -4.25 1.45 7.10
C ASP A 51 -4.33 2.92 6.68
N GLN A 52 -3.48 3.36 5.74
CA GLN A 52 -3.53 4.72 5.20
C GLN A 52 -4.82 4.97 4.41
N ILE A 53 -5.21 4.01 3.56
CA ILE A 53 -6.47 4.08 2.79
C ILE A 53 -7.66 4.10 3.74
N ALA A 54 -7.69 3.22 4.74
CA ALA A 54 -8.75 3.15 5.76
C ALA A 54 -8.94 4.48 6.49
N LYS A 55 -7.83 5.12 6.90
CA LYS A 55 -7.84 6.43 7.55
C LYS A 55 -8.32 7.53 6.62
N ALA A 56 -7.86 7.53 5.36
CA ALA A 56 -8.30 8.51 4.37
C ALA A 56 -9.81 8.42 4.13
N LEU A 57 -10.35 7.21 4.02
CA LEU A 57 -11.79 6.99 3.83
C LEU A 57 -12.60 7.38 5.06
N SER A 58 -12.14 7.00 6.26
CA SER A 58 -12.80 7.40 7.52
C SER A 58 -12.81 8.93 7.69
N LEU A 59 -11.70 9.59 7.33
CA LEU A 59 -11.60 11.05 7.37
C LEU A 59 -12.55 11.69 6.34
N TYR A 60 -12.63 11.14 5.12
CA TYR A 60 -13.61 11.56 4.13
C TYR A 60 -15.04 11.48 4.68
N MET A 61 -15.46 10.33 5.21
CA MET A 61 -16.81 10.15 5.78
C MET A 61 -17.10 11.14 6.91
N THR A 62 -16.10 11.44 7.74
CA THR A 62 -16.22 12.39 8.85
C THR A 62 -16.35 13.84 8.36
N ASP A 63 -15.59 14.23 7.34
CA ASP A 63 -15.56 15.61 6.82
C ASP A 63 -16.76 15.92 5.91
N SER A 64 -17.10 14.98 5.02
CA SER A 64 -18.21 15.16 4.06
C SER A 64 -19.57 14.81 4.62
N GLY A 65 -19.63 13.91 5.63
CA GLY A 65 -20.88 13.30 6.07
C GLY A 65 -21.41 12.21 5.12
N ASP A 66 -20.69 11.92 4.02
CA ASP A 66 -21.05 10.86 3.07
C ASP A 66 -20.68 9.48 3.61
N VAL A 67 -21.48 8.99 4.55
CA VAL A 67 -21.24 7.73 5.25
C VAL A 67 -21.49 6.49 4.40
N ASN A 68 -22.11 6.64 3.23
CA ASN A 68 -22.40 5.55 2.29
C ASN A 68 -21.58 5.65 0.99
N LEU A 69 -20.56 6.51 0.97
CA LEU A 69 -19.61 6.64 -0.14
C LEU A 69 -20.31 6.94 -1.48
N THR A 70 -21.40 7.70 -1.45
CA THR A 70 -22.24 8.01 -2.61
C THR A 70 -21.60 9.00 -3.59
N ALA A 71 -20.58 9.76 -3.17
CA ALA A 71 -19.89 10.70 -4.05
C ALA A 71 -18.85 10.04 -4.98
N PHE A 72 -18.52 8.76 -4.75
CA PHE A 72 -17.58 8.04 -5.60
C PHE A 72 -18.25 7.59 -6.90
N GLU A 73 -17.49 7.60 -8.00
CA GLU A 73 -17.99 7.22 -9.34
C GLU A 73 -18.50 5.76 -9.36
N ASP A 74 -17.76 4.89 -8.67
CA ASP A 74 -18.11 3.50 -8.42
C ASP A 74 -17.71 3.18 -6.98
N ASN A 75 -18.71 3.10 -6.10
CA ASN A 75 -18.51 2.82 -4.69
C ASN A 75 -18.38 1.32 -4.39
N SER A 76 -18.38 0.46 -5.41
CA SER A 76 -18.16 -0.99 -5.31
C SER A 76 -16.73 -1.41 -5.66
N ASP A 77 -16.00 -0.57 -6.44
CA ASP A 77 -14.62 -0.83 -6.86
C ASP A 77 -13.59 -0.09 -5.97
N PRO A 78 -12.77 -0.82 -5.19
CA PRO A 78 -11.69 -0.24 -4.40
C PRO A 78 -10.71 0.62 -5.21
N LYS A 79 -10.46 0.27 -6.49
CA LYS A 79 -9.53 1.01 -7.35
C LYS A 79 -10.01 2.42 -7.61
N VAL A 80 -11.30 2.58 -7.85
CA VAL A 80 -11.94 3.87 -8.11
C VAL A 80 -11.90 4.72 -6.85
N ILE A 81 -12.28 4.16 -5.70
CA ILE A 81 -12.21 4.86 -4.40
C ILE A 81 -10.78 5.36 -4.13
N ILE A 82 -9.78 4.49 -4.23
CA ILE A 82 -8.38 4.84 -3.93
C ILE A 82 -7.84 5.89 -4.92
N ARG A 83 -8.26 5.86 -6.18
CA ARG A 83 -7.93 6.91 -7.15
C ARG A 83 -8.56 8.24 -6.75
N GLN A 84 -9.87 8.27 -6.52
CA GLN A 84 -10.60 9.52 -6.23
C GLN A 84 -10.23 10.12 -4.87
N LEU A 85 -9.82 9.32 -3.88
CA LEU A 85 -9.26 9.83 -2.62
C LEU A 85 -7.98 10.68 -2.82
N GLN A 86 -7.31 10.57 -3.97
CA GLN A 86 -6.15 11.40 -4.34
C GLN A 86 -6.56 12.73 -5.00
N GLU A 87 -7.86 12.93 -5.26
CA GLU A 87 -8.45 14.09 -5.93
C GLU A 87 -9.32 14.89 -4.95
N LYS A 88 -9.77 16.07 -5.39
CA LYS A 88 -10.83 16.80 -4.68
C LYS A 88 -12.18 16.23 -5.10
N ILE A 89 -12.92 15.68 -4.15
CA ILE A 89 -14.21 15.04 -4.37
C ILE A 89 -15.30 16.10 -4.23
N ALA A 90 -16.12 16.27 -5.27
CA ALA A 90 -17.30 17.13 -5.22
C ALA A 90 -18.45 16.35 -4.58
N TYR A 91 -19.08 16.92 -3.55
CA TYR A 91 -20.22 16.31 -2.87
C TYR A 91 -21.16 17.38 -2.33
N THR A 92 -22.46 17.12 -2.43
CA THR A 92 -23.50 17.90 -1.77
C THR A 92 -24.06 17.07 -0.62
N PRO A 93 -23.92 17.52 0.65
CA PRO A 93 -24.48 16.81 1.80
C PRO A 93 -25.97 16.54 1.62
N VAL A 94 -26.45 15.41 2.13
CA VAL A 94 -27.87 15.05 2.08
C VAL A 94 -28.48 15.01 3.48
N ASP A 95 -29.79 15.25 3.58
CA ASP A 95 -30.56 15.01 4.81
C ASP A 95 -30.83 13.51 5.04
N GLU A 96 -31.55 13.18 6.12
CA GLU A 96 -31.91 11.80 6.46
C GLU A 96 -32.80 11.14 5.39
N GLU A 97 -33.51 11.94 4.59
CA GLU A 97 -34.34 11.48 3.48
C GLU A 97 -33.57 11.40 2.14
N GLY A 98 -32.29 11.77 2.12
CA GLY A 98 -31.43 11.75 0.94
C GLY A 98 -31.58 12.97 0.02
N ASN A 99 -32.26 14.03 0.45
CA ASN A 99 -32.35 15.26 -0.32
C ASN A 99 -31.08 16.10 -0.14
N PRO A 100 -30.58 16.77 -1.19
CA PRO A 100 -29.41 17.64 -1.07
C PRO A 100 -29.69 18.85 -0.17
N VAL A 101 -28.77 19.10 0.76
CA VAL A 101 -28.79 20.19 1.74
C VAL A 101 -27.58 21.09 1.52
N GLY A 102 -27.87 22.31 1.05
CA GLY A 102 -26.86 23.35 0.83
C GLY A 102 -26.18 23.27 -0.54
N ASP A 103 -25.07 23.97 -0.68
CA ASP A 103 -24.30 24.04 -1.92
C ASP A 103 -23.29 22.89 -2.05
N GLU A 104 -22.92 22.57 -3.28
CA GLU A 104 -21.83 21.64 -3.59
C GLU A 104 -20.52 22.11 -2.93
N LYS A 105 -19.83 21.17 -2.28
CA LYS A 105 -18.53 21.41 -1.65
C LYS A 105 -17.48 20.44 -2.19
N TYR A 106 -16.23 20.86 -2.07
CA TYR A 106 -15.08 20.06 -2.47
C TYR A 106 -14.33 19.59 -1.22
N TYR A 107 -14.14 18.28 -1.15
CA TYR A 107 -13.56 17.55 -0.02
C TYR A 107 -12.21 16.94 -0.42
N GLY A 108 -11.24 16.92 0.50
CA GLY A 108 -9.91 16.35 0.25
C GLY A 108 -8.94 17.25 -0.52
N PRO A 109 -7.87 16.68 -1.13
CA PRO A 109 -7.59 15.24 -1.23
C PRO A 109 -7.21 14.61 0.11
N TYR A 110 -7.45 13.30 0.25
CA TYR A 110 -7.19 12.53 1.47
C TYR A 110 -6.00 11.59 1.35
N LEU A 111 -5.61 11.25 0.13
CA LEU A 111 -4.38 10.54 -0.21
C LEU A 111 -3.50 11.43 -1.09
N THR A 112 -2.19 11.23 -0.99
CA THR A 112 -1.21 11.90 -1.85
C THR A 112 -0.66 10.89 -2.85
N PRO A 113 -0.65 11.17 -4.17
CA PRO A 113 0.00 10.32 -5.15
C PRO A 113 1.44 10.00 -4.73
N LYS A 114 1.84 8.72 -4.79
CA LYS A 114 3.21 8.33 -4.41
C LYS A 114 4.24 8.64 -5.50
N GLU A 115 3.81 8.77 -6.74
CA GLU A 115 4.67 9.07 -7.88
C GLU A 115 4.03 10.14 -8.77
N GLY A 116 4.73 11.27 -8.95
CA GLY A 116 4.23 12.41 -9.70
C GLY A 116 3.01 13.07 -9.06
N ASP A 117 2.24 13.80 -9.88
CA ASP A 117 1.04 14.53 -9.44
C ASP A 117 -0.27 13.87 -9.92
N THR A 118 -0.18 12.75 -10.64
CA THR A 118 -1.33 12.07 -11.24
C THR A 118 -1.90 11.00 -10.31
N PRO A 119 -3.20 11.07 -9.95
CA PRO A 119 -3.90 10.01 -9.24
C PRO A 119 -3.75 8.65 -9.92
N ALA A 120 -3.27 7.66 -9.19
CA ALA A 120 -3.08 6.30 -9.72
C ALA A 120 -3.28 5.24 -8.63
N TYR A 121 -4.16 4.28 -8.89
CA TYR A 121 -4.34 3.12 -8.00
C TYR A 121 -3.09 2.24 -7.94
N GLU A 122 -2.38 2.07 -9.05
CA GLU A 122 -1.25 1.13 -9.17
C GLU A 122 -0.14 1.40 -8.13
N ASN A 123 0.02 2.65 -7.71
CA ASN A 123 0.98 3.06 -6.68
C ASN A 123 0.58 2.62 -5.26
N PHE A 124 -0.69 2.31 -5.07
CA PHE A 124 -1.28 1.84 -3.83
C PHE A 124 -1.61 0.35 -3.87
N ALA A 125 -1.56 -0.31 -5.02
CA ALA A 125 -1.82 -1.73 -5.13
C ALA A 125 -0.88 -2.55 -4.20
N PRO A 126 -1.37 -3.64 -3.58
CA PRO A 126 -0.52 -4.49 -2.76
C PRO A 126 0.65 -5.08 -3.56
N GLN A 127 1.80 -5.31 -2.91
CA GLN A 127 3.03 -5.75 -3.56
C GLN A 127 3.47 -7.17 -3.19
N PHE A 128 2.88 -7.77 -2.16
CA PHE A 128 3.09 -9.18 -1.81
C PHE A 128 2.60 -10.11 -2.92
N LYS A 129 3.08 -11.36 -2.95
CA LYS A 129 2.80 -12.30 -4.05
C LYS A 129 1.32 -12.73 -4.04
N ASN A 130 0.74 -12.97 -5.23
CA ASN A 130 -0.63 -13.49 -5.40
C ASN A 130 -1.72 -12.60 -4.77
N HIS A 131 -1.53 -11.29 -4.75
CA HIS A 131 -2.55 -10.36 -4.30
C HIS A 131 -3.63 -10.15 -5.37
N LEU A 132 -4.87 -9.92 -4.95
CA LEU A 132 -5.99 -9.62 -5.84
C LEU A 132 -6.38 -8.14 -5.80
N GLY A 133 -6.16 -7.46 -4.67
CA GLY A 133 -6.57 -6.07 -4.45
C GLY A 133 -6.87 -5.80 -2.99
N TYR A 134 -7.84 -4.93 -2.73
CA TYR A 134 -8.29 -4.60 -1.38
C TYR A 134 -9.73 -5.03 -1.13
N LYS A 135 -10.00 -5.49 0.09
CA LYS A 135 -11.33 -5.52 0.67
C LYS A 135 -11.47 -4.26 1.51
N ILE A 136 -12.44 -3.42 1.17
CA ILE A 136 -12.81 -2.23 1.93
C ILE A 136 -14.12 -2.54 2.62
N VAL A 137 -14.16 -2.39 3.95
CA VAL A 137 -15.40 -2.52 4.72
C VAL A 137 -15.64 -1.19 5.41
N TYR A 138 -16.77 -0.54 5.12
CA TYR A 138 -17.15 0.72 5.77
C TYR A 138 -18.30 0.50 6.75
N TYR A 139 -18.34 1.30 7.79
CA TYR A 139 -19.31 1.24 8.88
C TYR A 139 -19.98 2.60 9.00
N PRO A 140 -21.16 2.82 8.36
CA PRO A 140 -21.83 4.10 8.32
C PRO A 140 -22.07 4.72 9.70
N SER A 141 -22.56 3.93 10.66
CA SER A 141 -22.86 4.38 12.03
C SER A 141 -21.62 4.83 12.82
N LEU A 142 -20.44 4.31 12.45
CA LEU A 142 -19.17 4.61 13.11
C LEU A 142 -18.32 5.62 12.33
N GLN A 143 -18.75 6.00 11.12
CA GLN A 143 -17.95 6.81 10.17
C GLN A 143 -16.52 6.29 10.01
N LYS A 144 -16.40 4.95 9.96
CA LYS A 144 -15.12 4.25 9.96
C LYS A 144 -15.03 3.33 8.75
N ALA A 145 -13.83 3.17 8.21
CA ALA A 145 -13.51 2.10 7.28
C ALA A 145 -12.37 1.23 7.81
N ASP A 146 -12.40 -0.04 7.45
CA ASP A 146 -11.31 -1.00 7.59
C ASP A 146 -10.93 -1.50 6.19
N VAL A 147 -9.64 -1.56 5.91
CA VAL A 147 -9.12 -1.96 4.60
C VAL A 147 -8.09 -3.04 4.79
N LYS A 148 -8.18 -4.10 4.00
CA LYS A 148 -7.23 -5.22 4.05
C LYS A 148 -6.86 -5.68 2.64
N PRO A 149 -5.58 -6.01 2.40
CA PRO A 149 -5.20 -6.66 1.16
C PRO A 149 -5.83 -8.06 1.08
N VAL A 150 -6.28 -8.45 -0.11
CA VAL A 150 -6.84 -9.78 -0.38
C VAL A 150 -5.81 -10.64 -1.10
N GLU A 151 -5.55 -11.83 -0.56
CA GLU A 151 -4.69 -12.85 -1.15
C GLU A 151 -5.51 -13.87 -1.93
N GLU A 152 -5.01 -14.29 -3.08
CA GLU A 152 -5.59 -15.36 -3.89
C GLU A 152 -5.58 -16.68 -3.12
N GLY A 153 -6.74 -17.34 -3.05
CA GLY A 153 -6.88 -18.62 -2.33
C GLY A 153 -6.84 -18.48 -0.81
N ASN A 154 -7.14 -17.29 -0.27
CA ASN A 154 -7.28 -17.11 1.17
C ASN A 154 -8.39 -18.03 1.75
N GLU A 155 -8.16 -18.52 2.97
CA GLU A 155 -9.06 -19.46 3.65
C GLU A 155 -10.34 -18.81 4.21
N ASN A 156 -10.33 -17.47 4.34
CA ASN A 156 -11.45 -16.71 4.89
C ASN A 156 -12.54 -16.44 3.85
N GLY A 157 -12.29 -16.71 2.57
CA GLY A 157 -13.20 -16.37 1.48
C GLY A 157 -13.33 -14.85 1.25
N ASP A 158 -12.32 -14.07 1.65
CA ASP A 158 -12.31 -12.63 1.44
C ASP A 158 -12.24 -12.31 -0.06
N GLU A 159 -13.14 -11.46 -0.52
CA GLU A 159 -13.22 -10.99 -1.90
C GLU A 159 -12.77 -9.52 -2.01
N VAL A 160 -12.26 -9.16 -3.20
CA VAL A 160 -11.95 -7.76 -3.53
C VAL A 160 -13.25 -7.02 -3.77
N GLY A 161 -13.44 -5.90 -3.09
CA GLY A 161 -14.67 -5.12 -3.18
C GLY A 161 -14.82 -4.15 -2.04
N VAL A 162 -15.94 -3.43 -2.06
CA VAL A 162 -16.35 -2.49 -1.02
C VAL A 162 -17.66 -2.98 -0.43
N PHE A 163 -17.70 -3.11 0.90
CA PHE A 163 -18.80 -3.77 1.62
C PHE A 163 -19.28 -2.90 2.79
N ASN A 164 -20.59 -2.89 3.04
CA ASN A 164 -21.15 -2.31 4.25
C ASN A 164 -21.02 -3.31 5.40
N GLY A 165 -20.21 -2.99 6.40
CA GLY A 165 -19.94 -3.86 7.54
C GLY A 165 -21.08 -3.97 8.56
N GLU A 166 -22.19 -3.26 8.34
CA GLU A 166 -23.43 -3.41 9.12
C GLU A 166 -24.43 -4.37 8.49
N GLU A 167 -24.20 -4.77 7.23
CA GLU A 167 -25.05 -5.69 6.46
C GLU A 167 -24.50 -7.13 6.42
N GLU A 168 -23.26 -7.35 6.89
CA GLU A 168 -22.62 -8.67 7.11
C GLU A 168 -22.82 -9.18 8.54
#